data_AF-A0A8J6EBC9-F1
#
_entry.id   AF-A0A8J6EBC9-F1
#
_cell.length_a   1.000
_cell.length_b   1.000
_cell.length_c   1.000
_cell.angle_alpha   90.00
_cell.angle_beta   90.00
_cell.angle_gamma   90.00
#
_symmetry.space_group_name_H-M   'P 1'
#
loop_
_entity.id
_entity.type
_entity.pdbx_description
1 polymer ?
#
loop_
_entity_poly.entity_id
_entity_poly.type
_entity_poly.pdbx_seq_one_letter_code
_entity_poly.pdbx_strand_id
1 'polypeptide(L)'
;METTTWTIHTSLIGGCIIGISLLLMIVFNGKIAGTSGVLGGLLMPNNNDSPWKMTYIGGMIFGGLVWRLILEVVPASFFDAIWMKKDEILPLKASDTPLSASVMLVAGILVGFGTRYGSGCTSGHGLCGLARFSPRSFLAVTMFFGTGIIVASAMSKALW
;
A
#
# COMPACT_ATOMS: atom_id res chain seq x y z
N MET A 1 13.36 22.95 -11.19
CA MET A 1 12.71 21.85 -11.94
C MET A 1 13.75 20.79 -12.27
N GLU A 2 14.43 20.22 -11.27
CA GLU A 2 15.47 19.17 -11.42
C GLU A 2 15.09 17.84 -10.72
N THR A 3 13.86 17.72 -10.23
CA THR A 3 13.46 16.58 -9.37
C THR A 3 12.95 15.36 -10.12
N THR A 4 12.81 15.40 -11.46
CA THR A 4 12.12 14.34 -12.21
C THR A 4 13.00 13.13 -12.53
N THR A 5 14.31 13.31 -12.74
CA THR A 5 15.22 12.22 -13.16
C THR A 5 15.45 11.21 -12.02
N TRP A 6 15.59 11.68 -10.78
CA TRP A 6 15.83 10.84 -9.60
C TRP A 6 14.61 10.02 -9.18
N THR A 7 13.40 10.54 -9.35
CA THR A 7 12.15 9.84 -9.04
C THR A 7 11.86 8.64 -9.95
N ILE A 8 12.34 8.65 -11.20
CA ILE A 8 12.03 7.58 -12.16
C ILE A 8 12.76 6.29 -11.77
N HIS A 9 14.06 6.38 -11.46
CA HIS A 9 14.87 5.21 -11.12
C HIS A 9 14.38 4.53 -9.84
N THR A 10 14.07 5.30 -8.79
CA THR A 10 13.58 4.76 -7.51
C THR A 10 12.19 4.15 -7.65
N SER A 11 11.28 4.79 -8.40
CA SER A 11 9.94 4.25 -8.66
C SER A 11 9.98 2.98 -9.51
N LEU A 12 10.89 2.91 -10.49
CA LEU A 12 11.09 1.71 -11.31
C LEU A 12 11.61 0.54 -10.47
N ILE A 13 12.64 0.77 -9.64
CA ILE A 13 13.19 -0.27 -8.76
C ILE A 13 12.12 -0.77 -7.79
N GLY A 14 11.37 0.14 -7.15
CA GLY A 14 10.26 -0.22 -6.26
C GLY A 14 9.19 -1.04 -6.98
N GLY A 15 8.80 -0.62 -8.19
CA GLY A 15 7.85 -1.35 -9.03
C GLY A 15 8.33 -2.76 -9.41
N CYS A 16 9.60 -2.91 -9.79
CA CYS A 16 10.21 -4.21 -10.07
C CYS A 16 10.21 -5.12 -8.84
N ILE A 17 10.56 -4.60 -7.66
CA ILE A 17 10.56 -5.37 -6.41
C ILE A 17 9.15 -5.87 -6.07
N ILE A 18 8.13 -5.00 -6.16
CA ILE A 18 6.73 -5.37 -5.91
C ILE A 18 6.28 -6.41 -6.96
N GLY A 19 6.60 -6.20 -8.23
CA GLY A 19 6.26 -7.13 -9.31
C GLY A 19 6.87 -8.52 -9.12
N ILE A 20 8.16 -8.58 -8.77
CA ILE A 20 8.86 -9.84 -8.47
C ILE A 20 8.23 -10.52 -7.26
N SER A 21 7.89 -9.77 -6.21
CA SER A 21 7.20 -10.31 -5.02
C SER A 21 5.85 -10.95 -5.36
N LEU A 22 5.05 -10.30 -6.22
CA LEU A 22 3.77 -10.84 -6.68
C LEU A 22 3.93 -12.08 -7.56
N LEU A 23 4.93 -12.10 -8.44
CA LEU A 23 5.25 -13.26 -9.28
C LEU A 23 5.66 -14.45 -8.41
N LEU A 24 6.55 -14.24 -7.44
CA LEU A 24 6.94 -15.27 -6.47
C LEU A 24 5.69 -15.82 -5.75
N MET A 25 4.79 -14.95 -5.31
CA MET A 25 3.58 -15.38 -4.62
C MET A 25 2.67 -16.25 -5.51
N ILE A 26 2.50 -15.88 -6.78
CA ILE A 26 1.71 -16.65 -7.75
C ILE A 26 2.39 -17.99 -8.07
N VAL A 27 3.71 -18.01 -8.26
CA VAL A 27 4.46 -19.23 -8.59
C VAL A 27 4.49 -20.23 -7.44
N PHE A 28 4.73 -19.77 -6.21
CA PHE A 28 4.87 -20.66 -5.05
C PHE A 28 3.54 -21.07 -4.42
N ASN A 29 2.56 -20.16 -4.36
CA ASN A 29 1.28 -20.42 -3.67
C ASN A 29 0.09 -20.58 -4.62
N GLY A 30 0.22 -20.19 -5.90
CA GLY A 30 -0.91 -20.15 -6.83
C GLY A 30 -1.98 -19.12 -6.47
N LYS A 31 -1.74 -18.26 -5.47
CA LYS A 31 -2.70 -17.29 -4.94
C LYS A 31 -2.39 -15.89 -5.49
N ILE A 32 -3.43 -15.07 -5.59
CA ILE A 32 -3.37 -13.68 -6.09
C ILE A 32 -3.39 -12.72 -4.90
N ALA A 33 -2.56 -11.67 -4.93
CA ALA A 33 -2.49 -10.70 -3.84
C ALA A 33 -3.65 -9.71 -3.92
N GLY A 34 -4.43 -9.62 -2.83
CA GLY A 34 -5.51 -8.65 -2.70
C GLY A 34 -5.83 -8.45 -1.23
N THR A 35 -5.36 -7.34 -0.64
CA THR A 35 -5.41 -7.11 0.81
C THR A 35 -6.83 -7.19 1.37
N SER A 36 -7.82 -6.56 0.73
CA SER A 36 -9.23 -6.62 1.16
C SER A 36 -9.86 -8.02 1.02
N GLY A 37 -9.40 -8.81 0.04
CA GLY A 37 -9.85 -10.20 -0.14
C GLY A 37 -9.25 -11.14 0.90
N VAL A 38 -7.95 -10.97 1.19
CA VAL A 38 -7.22 -11.72 2.22
C VAL A 38 -7.79 -11.41 3.61
N LEU A 39 -7.94 -10.12 3.94
CA LEU A 39 -8.47 -9.67 5.22
C LEU A 39 -9.93 -10.09 5.41
N GLY A 40 -10.79 -9.87 4.41
CA GLY A 40 -12.19 -10.31 4.47
C GLY A 40 -12.34 -11.83 4.57
N GLY A 41 -11.44 -12.58 3.93
CA GLY A 41 -11.39 -14.04 4.02
C GLY A 41 -10.80 -14.57 5.34
N LEU A 42 -10.25 -13.69 6.19
CA LEU A 42 -9.83 -14.00 7.56
C LEU A 42 -10.95 -13.65 8.57
N LEU A 43 -11.71 -12.57 8.30
CA LEU A 43 -12.85 -12.15 9.12
C LEU A 43 -14.06 -13.08 9.00
N MET A 44 -14.27 -13.67 7.82
CA MET A 44 -15.27 -14.72 7.60
C MET A 44 -14.54 -15.98 7.12
N PRO A 45 -13.89 -16.72 8.04
CA PRO A 45 -13.08 -17.87 7.67
C PRO A 45 -13.97 -19.01 7.20
N ASN A 46 -13.77 -19.45 5.96
CA ASN A 46 -14.22 -20.76 5.49
C ASN A 46 -13.03 -21.73 5.64
N ASN A 47 -13.28 -22.89 6.24
CA ASN A 47 -12.23 -23.72 6.84
C ASN A 47 -11.25 -24.26 5.79
N ASN A 48 -9.95 -24.27 6.14
CA ASN A 48 -8.76 -24.73 5.38
C ASN A 48 -7.96 -23.72 4.52
N ASP A 49 -8.48 -22.52 4.21
CA ASP A 49 -7.76 -21.53 3.36
C ASP A 49 -7.11 -20.38 4.16
N SER A 50 -7.08 -20.47 5.49
CA SER A 50 -6.58 -19.44 6.40
C SER A 50 -5.04 -19.31 6.51
N PRO A 51 -4.23 -20.39 6.44
CA PRO A 51 -2.80 -20.31 6.77
C PRO A 51 -2.02 -19.31 5.91
N TRP A 52 -2.22 -19.32 4.58
CA TRP A 52 -1.53 -18.39 3.68
C TRP A 52 -1.98 -16.94 3.84
N LYS A 53 -3.23 -16.72 4.25
CA LYS A 53 -3.77 -15.38 4.52
C LYS A 53 -3.12 -14.78 5.76
N MET A 54 -2.94 -15.60 6.80
CA MET A 54 -2.25 -15.21 8.02
C MET A 54 -0.78 -14.90 7.77
N THR A 55 -0.07 -15.72 6.99
CA THR A 55 1.33 -15.43 6.64
C THR A 55 1.46 -14.20 5.76
N TYR A 56 0.51 -13.93 4.86
CA TYR A 56 0.48 -12.70 4.07
C TYR A 56 0.29 -11.43 4.92
N ILE A 57 -0.72 -11.40 5.79
CA ILE A 57 -0.96 -10.27 6.69
C ILE A 57 0.20 -10.12 7.70
N GLY A 58 0.65 -11.23 8.28
CA GLY A 58 1.78 -11.28 9.19
C GLY A 58 3.05 -10.76 8.54
N GLY A 59 3.31 -11.12 7.28
CA GLY A 59 4.44 -10.64 6.49
C GLY A 59 4.41 -9.13 6.23
N MET A 60 3.23 -8.54 5.97
CA MET A 60 3.11 -7.07 5.83
C MET A 60 3.38 -6.34 7.15
N ILE A 61 2.83 -6.84 8.27
CA ILE A 61 3.08 -6.27 9.60
C ILE A 61 4.56 -6.39 9.97
N PHE A 62 5.13 -7.59 9.77
CA PHE A 62 6.53 -7.87 10.04
C PHE A 62 7.45 -7.04 9.16
N GLY A 63 7.16 -6.89 7.86
CA GLY A 63 7.92 -6.05 6.94
C GLY A 63 7.94 -4.58 7.38
N GLY A 64 6.79 -4.04 7.81
CA GLY A 64 6.74 -2.68 8.37
C GLY A 64 7.55 -2.53 9.66
N LEU A 65 7.51 -3.54 10.54
CA LEU A 65 8.29 -3.55 11.78
C LEU A 65 9.79 -3.65 11.52
N VAL A 66 10.21 -4.52 10.59
CA VAL A 66 11.61 -4.65 10.17
C VAL A 66 12.09 -3.36 9.53
N TRP A 67 11.29 -2.72 8.67
CA TRP A 67 11.63 -1.43 8.08
C TRP A 67 11.85 -0.37 9.17
N ARG A 68 11.00 -0.34 10.20
CA ARG A 68 11.19 0.54 11.36
C ARG A 68 12.51 0.26 12.10
N LEU A 69 12.83 -1.01 12.36
CA LEU A 69 14.09 -1.38 13.02
C LEU A 69 15.31 -1.00 12.17
N ILE A 70 15.24 -1.16 10.85
CA ILE A 70 16.29 -0.72 9.91
C ILE A 70 16.52 0.79 10.02
N LEU A 71 15.45 1.59 10.08
CA LEU A 71 15.56 3.04 10.26
C LEU A 71 16.18 3.42 11.61
N GLU A 72 16.02 2.60 12.66
CA GLU A 72 16.62 2.85 13.98
C GLU A 72 18.10 2.43 14.03
N VAL A 73 18.48 1.33 13.38
CA VAL A 73 19.85 0.77 13.42
C VAL A 73 20.80 1.42 12.42
N VAL A 74 20.31 1.80 11.25
CA VAL A 74 21.15 2.34 10.17
C VAL A 74 21.37 3.85 10.36
N PRO A 75 22.63 4.34 10.32
CA PRO A 75 22.92 5.76 10.54
C PRO A 75 22.29 6.63 9.44
N ALA A 76 21.87 7.84 9.80
CA ALA A 76 21.19 8.76 8.89
C ALA A 76 22.02 9.08 7.64
N SER A 77 23.35 9.10 7.76
CA SER A 77 24.28 9.31 6.63
C SER A 77 24.14 8.28 5.51
N PHE A 78 23.71 7.05 5.82
CA PHE A 78 23.43 6.05 4.79
C PHE A 78 22.19 6.41 3.99
N PHE A 79 21.11 6.83 4.66
CA PHE A 79 19.87 7.23 4.00
C PHE A 79 20.04 8.49 3.16
N ASP A 80 20.81 9.46 3.67
CA ASP A 80 21.17 10.66 2.92
C ASP A 80 21.99 10.32 1.66
N ALA A 81 22.89 9.32 1.75
CA ALA A 81 23.68 8.85 0.61
C ALA A 81 22.85 8.17 -0.49
N ILE A 82 21.68 7.61 -0.15
CA ILE A 82 20.72 7.03 -1.10
C ILE A 82 19.55 7.95 -1.41
N TRP A 83 19.68 9.25 -1.13
CA TRP A 83 18.66 10.28 -1.42
C TRP A 83 17.32 10.04 -0.73
N MET A 84 17.33 9.31 0.39
CA MET A 84 16.16 9.08 1.23
C MET A 84 16.30 9.91 2.50
N LYS A 85 15.61 11.04 2.60
CA LYS A 85 15.69 11.87 3.80
C LYS A 85 14.92 11.21 4.95
N LYS A 86 15.62 10.83 6.02
CA LYS A 86 15.03 10.10 7.17
C LYS A 86 13.78 10.78 7.74
N ASP A 87 13.74 12.12 7.70
CA ASP A 87 12.65 12.98 8.18
C ASP A 87 11.37 12.87 7.34
N GLU A 88 11.49 12.47 6.07
CA GLU A 88 10.39 12.31 5.12
C GLU A 88 9.85 10.86 5.13
N ILE A 89 10.70 9.90 5.52
CA ILE A 89 10.39 8.45 5.60
C ILE A 89 9.65 8.09 6.89
N LEU A 90 9.82 8.88 7.95
CA LEU A 90 9.14 8.71 9.23
C LEU A 90 8.00 9.76 9.37
N PRO A 91 6.83 9.59 8.71
CA PRO A 91 5.68 10.48 8.87
C PRO A 91 4.99 10.34 10.24
N LEU A 92 5.68 9.78 11.26
CA LEU A 92 5.17 9.62 12.62
C LEU A 92 4.85 10.97 13.29
N LYS A 93 5.33 12.08 12.73
CA LYS A 93 4.97 13.43 13.19
C LYS A 93 3.51 13.79 12.88
N ALA A 94 2.81 13.03 12.03
CA ALA A 94 1.37 13.20 11.82
C ALA A 94 0.53 12.71 13.02
N SER A 95 1.07 11.91 13.94
CA SER A 95 0.31 11.26 15.03
C SER A 95 0.48 11.90 16.42
N ASP A 96 1.16 13.04 16.55
CA ASP A 96 1.37 13.68 17.86
C ASP A 96 0.07 14.21 18.49
N THR A 97 -1.05 14.23 17.74
CA THR A 97 -2.38 14.60 18.24
C THR A 97 -3.34 13.40 18.30
N PRO A 98 -4.12 13.22 19.38
CA PRO A 98 -5.13 12.15 19.46
C PRO A 98 -6.22 12.26 18.37
N LEU A 99 -6.40 13.46 17.82
CA LEU A 99 -7.34 13.72 16.73
C LEU A 99 -6.89 13.06 15.41
N SER A 100 -5.61 13.09 15.07
CA SER A 100 -5.11 12.49 13.83
C SER A 100 -5.12 10.96 13.86
N ALA A 101 -4.87 10.35 15.03
CA ALA A 101 -5.03 8.91 15.22
C ALA A 101 -6.50 8.48 15.03
N SER A 102 -7.45 9.25 15.57
CA SER A 102 -8.88 8.99 15.44
C SER A 102 -9.34 9.12 13.98
N VAL A 103 -8.87 10.15 13.27
CA VAL A 103 -9.15 10.34 11.85
C VAL A 103 -8.57 9.19 11.01
N MET A 104 -7.34 8.75 11.27
CA MET A 104 -6.73 7.60 10.59
C MET A 104 -7.51 6.30 10.81
N LEU A 105 -8.01 6.08 12.04
CA LEU A 105 -8.81 4.90 12.37
C LEU A 105 -10.16 4.92 11.62
N VAL A 106 -10.87 6.05 11.67
CA VAL A 106 -12.15 6.21 10.96
C VAL A 106 -11.95 6.10 9.45
N ALA A 107 -10.92 6.74 8.90
CA ALA A 107 -10.57 6.65 7.49
C ALA A 107 -10.25 5.21 7.09
N GLY A 108 -9.47 4.48 7.89
CA GLY A 108 -9.14 3.07 7.64
C GLY A 108 -10.37 2.17 7.61
N ILE A 109 -11.30 2.35 8.55
CA ILE A 109 -12.58 1.61 8.58
C ILE A 109 -13.41 1.93 7.34
N LEU A 110 -13.55 3.21 6.99
CA LEU A 110 -14.33 3.66 5.85
C LEU A 110 -13.76 3.12 4.53
N VAL A 111 -12.44 3.18 4.35
CA VAL A 111 -11.74 2.61 3.19
C VAL A 111 -11.88 1.09 3.16
N GLY A 112 -11.76 0.41 4.30
CA GLY A 112 -11.99 -1.03 4.42
C GLY A 112 -13.38 -1.43 3.94
N PHE A 113 -14.41 -0.74 4.43
CA PHE A 113 -15.80 -0.94 3.99
C PHE A 113 -15.97 -0.65 2.49
N GLY A 114 -15.44 0.48 2.00
CA GLY A 114 -15.53 0.87 0.60
C GLY A 114 -14.89 -0.14 -0.35
N THR A 115 -13.69 -0.65 -0.03
CA THR A 115 -13.01 -1.67 -0.86
C THR A 115 -13.75 -3.00 -0.86
N ARG A 116 -14.45 -3.34 0.22
CA ARG A 116 -15.30 -4.55 0.26
C ARG A 116 -16.55 -4.37 -0.60
N TYR A 117 -17.21 -3.23 -0.50
CA TYR A 117 -18.39 -2.91 -1.30
C TYR A 117 -18.06 -2.84 -2.79
N GLY A 118 -16.91 -2.24 -3.14
CA GLY A 118 -16.39 -2.17 -4.51
C GLY A 118 -15.82 -3.49 -5.06
N SER A 119 -15.98 -4.61 -4.34
CA SER A 119 -15.47 -5.94 -4.71
C SER A 119 -13.95 -6.04 -4.94
N GLY A 120 -13.17 -5.08 -4.42
CA GLY A 120 -11.73 -5.09 -4.59
C GLY A 120 -11.02 -3.85 -4.04
N CYS A 121 -9.69 -3.97 -3.97
CA CYS A 121 -8.77 -2.92 -3.53
C CYS A 121 -7.82 -2.50 -4.65
N THR A 122 -7.06 -1.43 -4.41
CA THR A 122 -6.02 -0.94 -5.31
C THR A 122 -4.91 -1.97 -5.54
N SER A 123 -4.55 -2.81 -4.56
CA SER A 123 -3.54 -3.85 -4.79
C SER A 123 -4.07 -4.98 -5.69
N GLY A 124 -5.33 -5.37 -5.54
CA GLY A 124 -5.95 -6.45 -6.32
C GLY A 124 -6.28 -6.03 -7.75
N HIS A 125 -6.95 -4.89 -7.94
CA HIS A 125 -7.29 -4.38 -9.28
C HIS A 125 -6.11 -3.68 -9.95
N GLY A 126 -5.31 -2.94 -9.18
CA GLY A 126 -4.12 -2.24 -9.70
C GLY A 126 -3.02 -3.22 -10.05
N LEU A 127 -2.39 -3.86 -9.05
CA LEU A 127 -1.20 -4.67 -9.31
C LEU A 127 -1.53 -5.94 -10.09
N CYS A 128 -2.41 -6.79 -9.57
CA CYS A 128 -2.72 -8.07 -10.21
C CYS A 128 -3.73 -7.95 -11.36
N GLY A 129 -4.69 -7.02 -11.26
CA GLY A 129 -5.78 -6.85 -12.22
C GLY A 129 -5.38 -6.15 -13.53
N LEU A 130 -4.51 -5.14 -13.46
CA LEU A 130 -3.94 -4.50 -14.66
C LEU A 130 -2.89 -5.38 -15.32
N ALA A 131 -2.07 -6.10 -14.55
CA ALA A 131 -1.09 -7.05 -15.11
C ALA A 131 -1.75 -8.17 -15.93
N ARG A 132 -3.01 -8.49 -15.64
CA ARG A 132 -3.83 -9.46 -16.40
C ARG A 132 -4.64 -8.84 -17.54
N PHE A 133 -4.41 -7.57 -17.88
CA PHE A 133 -5.14 -6.82 -18.92
C PHE A 133 -6.67 -6.90 -18.79
N SER A 134 -7.19 -6.88 -17.55
CA SER A 134 -8.65 -6.97 -17.36
C SER A 134 -9.32 -5.59 -17.49
N PRO A 135 -10.32 -5.42 -18.40
CA PRO A 135 -10.97 -4.13 -18.62
C PRO A 135 -11.73 -3.63 -17.38
N ARG A 136 -12.31 -4.56 -16.60
CA ARG A 136 -12.95 -4.26 -15.32
C ARG A 136 -11.99 -3.60 -14.32
N SER A 137 -10.72 -4.00 -14.31
CA SER A 137 -9.74 -3.45 -13.37
C SER A 137 -9.21 -2.11 -13.83
N PHE A 138 -9.10 -1.89 -15.15
CA PHE A 138 -8.75 -0.59 -15.69
C PHE A 138 -9.76 0.48 -15.27
N LEU A 139 -11.06 0.17 -15.39
CA LEU A 139 -12.14 1.07 -14.95
C LEU A 139 -12.12 1.30 -13.43
N ALA A 140 -11.92 0.25 -12.64
CA ALA A 140 -11.85 0.38 -11.18
C ALA A 140 -10.67 1.26 -10.73
N VAL A 141 -9.48 1.06 -11.32
CA VAL A 141 -8.27 1.84 -11.01
C VAL A 141 -8.47 3.31 -11.37
N THR A 142 -9.00 3.60 -12.57
CA THR A 142 -9.26 4.99 -12.98
C THR A 142 -10.27 5.69 -12.06
N MET A 143 -11.32 5.00 -11.61
CA MET A 143 -12.27 5.52 -10.62
C MET A 143 -11.61 5.81 -9.26
N PHE A 144 -10.84 4.86 -8.72
CA PHE A 144 -10.20 5.03 -7.40
C PHE A 144 -9.16 6.15 -7.40
N PHE A 145 -8.23 6.14 -8.36
CA PHE A 145 -7.20 7.17 -8.46
C PHE A 145 -7.79 8.52 -8.87
N GLY A 146 -8.78 8.54 -9.78
CA GLY A 146 -9.46 9.75 -10.19
C GLY A 146 -10.16 10.43 -9.02
N THR A 147 -10.92 9.67 -8.22
CA THR A 147 -11.57 10.18 -7.01
C THR A 147 -10.53 10.67 -5.99
N GLY A 148 -9.46 9.91 -5.78
CA GLY A 148 -8.37 10.29 -4.88
C GLY A 148 -7.69 11.60 -5.28
N ILE A 149 -7.41 11.78 -6.58
CA ILE A 149 -6.83 13.02 -7.12
C ILE A 149 -7.80 14.19 -6.91
N ILE A 150 -9.09 14.01 -7.20
CA ILE A 150 -10.11 15.06 -7.04
C ILE A 150 -10.22 15.47 -5.56
N VAL A 151 -10.35 14.51 -4.65
CA VAL A 151 -10.48 14.77 -3.21
C VAL A 151 -9.21 15.42 -2.67
N ALA A 152 -8.03 14.91 -3.01
CA ALA A 152 -6.77 15.50 -2.58
C ALA A 152 -6.60 16.94 -3.10
N SER A 153 -6.94 17.18 -4.37
CA SER A 153 -6.88 18.52 -4.97
C SER A 153 -7.91 19.49 -4.38
N ALA A 154 -9.08 18.99 -3.99
CA ALA A 154 -10.10 19.79 -3.33
C ALA A 154 -9.67 20.16 -1.91
N MET A 155 -9.17 19.19 -1.13
CA MET A 155 -8.65 19.42 0.22
C MET A 155 -7.45 20.36 0.20
N SER A 156 -6.52 20.20 -0.74
CA SER A 156 -5.35 21.08 -0.84
C SER A 156 -5.74 22.54 -1.14
N LYS A 157 -6.87 22.78 -1.80
CA LYS A 157 -7.39 24.13 -2.04
C LYS A 157 -8.26 24.67 -0.90
N ALA A 158 -8.70 23.81 0.01
CA ALA A 158 -9.52 24.19 1.16
C ALA A 158 -8.68 24.45 2.42
N LEU A 159 -7.45 23.90 2.47
CA LEU A 159 -6.50 24.05 3.57
C LEU A 159 -5.42 25.13 3.33
N TRP A 160 -5.40 25.74 2.14
CA TRP A 160 -4.50 26.83 1.72
C TRP A 160 -5.32 27.96 1.10
#